data_AF-A0AAJ6D9I0-F1
#
_entry.id   AF-A0AAJ6D9I0-F1
#
_cell.length_a   1.000
_cell.length_b   1.000
_cell.length_c   1.000
_cell.angle_alpha   90.00
_cell.angle_beta   90.00
_cell.angle_gamma   90.00
#
_symmetry.space_group_name_H-M   'P 1'
#
loop_
_entity.id
_entity.type
_entity.pdbx_description
1 polymer ?
#
loop_
_entity_poly.entity_id
_entity_poly.type
_entity_poly.pdbx_seq_one_letter_code
_entity_poly.pdbx_strand_id
1 'polypeptide(L)'
;MKRAIRKIWQSRSGASAVEFALVAPVFFLMLFGMIELGRLLWTSHALHDTAIATARCMGIPQTECEDGGTYSASKAAAFARSTATGWFVGLDDASVTLDHDATCHGLAGFSQVKITYQFITVVPDLLMSLSGGTNLTADACYTNH
;
A
#
# COMPACT_ATOMS: atom_id res chain seq x y z
N MET A 1 54.95 -21.62 9.93
CA MET A 1 53.73 -21.60 9.08
C MET A 1 52.89 -22.88 9.17
N LYS A 2 53.46 -24.10 9.01
CA LYS A 2 52.70 -25.38 9.04
C LYS A 2 51.87 -25.65 10.33
N ARG A 3 52.34 -25.20 11.50
CA ARG A 3 51.63 -25.35 12.79
C ARG A 3 50.40 -24.45 12.93
N ALA A 4 50.42 -23.25 12.35
CA ALA A 4 49.30 -22.31 12.42
C ALA A 4 48.11 -22.82 11.57
N ILE A 5 48.40 -23.36 10.39
CA ILE A 5 47.41 -23.95 9.48
C ILE A 5 46.71 -25.16 10.13
N ARG A 6 47.46 -26.04 10.81
CA ARG A 6 46.89 -27.20 11.53
C ARG A 6 46.00 -26.79 12.70
N LYS A 7 46.31 -25.66 13.35
CA LYS A 7 45.52 -25.12 14.48
C LYS A 7 44.20 -24.53 14.01
N ILE A 8 44.19 -23.82 12.86
CA ILE A 8 42.97 -23.31 12.22
C ILE A 8 42.05 -24.47 11.81
N TRP A 9 42.61 -25.55 11.26
CA TRP A 9 41.85 -26.74 10.84
C TRP A 9 41.27 -27.56 12.00
N GLN A 10 41.80 -27.41 13.22
CA GLN A 10 41.31 -28.06 14.44
C GLN A 10 40.40 -27.15 15.28
N SER A 11 40.26 -25.87 14.91
CA SER A 11 39.43 -24.91 15.64
C SER A 11 37.94 -25.15 15.34
N ARG A 12 37.19 -25.62 16.35
CA ARG A 12 35.72 -25.74 16.31
C ARG A 12 34.98 -24.42 16.59
N SER A 13 35.70 -23.35 16.94
CA SER A 13 35.13 -22.07 17.37
C SER A 13 34.36 -21.30 16.27
N GLY A 14 34.36 -21.80 15.02
CA GLY A 14 33.62 -21.21 13.90
C GLY A 14 32.40 -22.03 13.46
N ALA A 15 32.13 -23.20 14.04
CA ALA A 15 31.04 -24.07 13.59
C ALA A 15 29.67 -23.37 13.68
N SER A 16 29.39 -22.69 14.78
CA SER A 16 28.14 -21.93 14.96
C SER A 16 27.99 -20.76 13.98
N ALA A 17 29.10 -20.15 13.55
CA ALA A 17 29.06 -19.10 12.52
C ALA A 17 28.69 -19.67 11.15
N VAL A 18 29.16 -20.89 10.82
CA VAL A 18 28.81 -21.59 9.58
C VAL A 18 27.37 -22.08 9.62
N GLU A 19 26.91 -22.63 10.75
CA GLU A 19 25.51 -23.04 10.94
C GLU A 19 24.55 -21.86 10.78
N PHE A 20 24.88 -20.70 11.37
CA PHE A 20 24.10 -19.48 11.18
C PHE A 20 24.12 -19.01 9.72
N ALA A 21 25.27 -19.06 9.04
CA ALA A 21 25.36 -18.66 7.64
C ALA A 21 24.50 -19.51 6.69
N LEU A 22 24.19 -20.76 7.06
CA LEU A 22 23.30 -21.63 6.30
C LEU A 22 21.81 -21.31 6.53
N VAL A 23 21.43 -20.93 7.76
CA VAL A 23 20.02 -20.67 8.13
C VAL A 23 19.62 -19.23 7.86
N ALA A 24 20.53 -18.27 8.07
CA ALA A 24 20.28 -16.84 7.97
C ALA A 24 19.66 -16.40 6.63
N PRO A 25 20.10 -16.89 5.45
CA PRO A 25 19.52 -16.47 4.17
C PRO A 25 18.03 -16.79 4.06
N VAL A 26 17.63 -18.00 4.48
CA VAL A 26 16.22 -18.45 4.43
C VAL A 26 15.39 -17.69 5.47
N PHE A 27 15.94 -17.49 6.67
CA PHE A 27 15.30 -16.70 7.72
C PHE A 27 15.02 -15.26 7.27
N PHE A 28 16.01 -14.56 6.71
CA PHE A 28 15.84 -13.19 6.25
C PHE A 28 14.93 -13.08 5.03
N LEU A 29 14.97 -14.04 4.11
CA LEU A 29 14.01 -14.11 3.00
C LEU A 29 12.57 -14.19 3.50
N MET A 30 12.28 -15.06 4.47
CA MET A 30 10.94 -15.17 5.05
C MET A 30 10.57 -13.91 5.83
N LEU A 31 11.48 -13.38 6.65
CA LEU A 31 11.24 -12.19 7.45
C LEU A 31 10.90 -10.97 6.58
N PHE A 32 11.75 -10.66 5.59
CA PHE A 32 11.50 -9.54 4.69
C PHE A 32 10.31 -9.80 3.77
N GLY A 33 10.10 -11.04 3.33
CA GLY A 33 8.91 -11.42 2.56
C GLY A 33 7.61 -11.15 3.33
N MET A 34 7.54 -11.55 4.60
CA MET A 34 6.38 -11.28 5.46
C MET A 34 6.16 -9.78 5.68
N ILE A 35 7.24 -9.00 5.90
CA ILE A 35 7.15 -7.55 6.08
C ILE A 35 6.63 -6.87 4.82
N GLU A 36 7.17 -7.19 3.64
CA GLU A 36 6.75 -6.58 2.38
C GLU A 36 5.30 -6.94 2.03
N LEU A 37 4.91 -8.21 2.21
CA LEU A 37 3.53 -8.63 1.97
C LEU A 37 2.54 -7.98 2.95
N GLY A 38 2.90 -7.91 4.24
CA GLY A 38 2.09 -7.23 5.24
C GLY A 38 1.91 -5.76 4.91
N ARG A 39 2.97 -5.07 4.47
CA ARG A 39 2.90 -3.67 4.08
C ARG A 39 2.08 -3.46 2.81
N LEU A 40 2.17 -4.37 1.83
CA LEU A 40 1.34 -4.33 0.62
C LEU A 40 -0.15 -4.45 0.95
N LEU A 41 -0.52 -5.42 1.80
CA LEU A 41 -1.91 -5.61 2.22
C LEU A 41 -2.42 -4.42 3.04
N TRP A 42 -1.59 -3.88 3.94
CA TRP A 42 -1.90 -2.66 4.69
C TRP A 42 -2.20 -1.49 3.75
N THR A 43 -1.32 -1.22 2.78
CA THR A 43 -1.52 -0.14 1.81
C THR A 43 -2.78 -0.36 0.98
N SER A 44 -3.03 -1.58 0.51
CA SER A 44 -4.26 -1.90 -0.23
C SER A 44 -5.51 -1.61 0.59
N HIS A 45 -5.53 -1.99 1.87
CA HIS A 45 -6.64 -1.71 2.78
C HIS A 45 -6.83 -0.20 3.00
N ALA A 46 -5.74 0.52 3.26
CA ALA A 46 -5.76 1.97 3.44
C ALA A 46 -6.32 2.72 2.22
N LEU A 47 -5.96 2.29 1.01
CA LEU A 47 -6.47 2.87 -0.24
C LEU A 47 -7.98 2.64 -0.40
N HIS A 48 -8.47 1.43 -0.10
CA HIS A 48 -9.90 1.14 -0.13
C HIS A 48 -10.68 1.94 0.91
N ASP A 49 -10.21 2.00 2.15
CA ASP A 49 -10.85 2.79 3.21
C ASP A 49 -10.90 4.28 2.83
N THR A 50 -9.79 4.82 2.30
CA THR A 50 -9.73 6.19 1.79
C THR A 50 -10.73 6.44 0.66
N ALA A 51 -10.80 5.54 -0.33
CA ALA A 51 -11.73 5.66 -1.44
C ALA A 51 -13.20 5.64 -0.96
N ILE A 52 -13.54 4.74 -0.04
CA ILE A 52 -14.88 4.61 0.55
C ILE A 52 -15.25 5.87 1.33
N ALA A 53 -14.36 6.35 2.21
CA ALA A 53 -14.58 7.55 2.99
C ALA A 53 -14.78 8.78 2.09
N THR A 54 -13.96 8.90 1.04
CA THR A 54 -14.04 10.02 0.08
C THR A 54 -15.34 9.94 -0.73
N ALA A 55 -15.72 8.76 -1.24
CA ALA A 55 -16.96 8.59 -1.99
C ALA A 55 -18.18 8.97 -1.14
N ARG A 56 -18.19 8.59 0.14
CA ARG A 56 -19.23 9.00 1.10
C ARG A 56 -19.24 10.51 1.34
N CYS A 57 -18.07 11.12 1.49
CA CYS A 57 -17.92 12.55 1.68
C CYS A 57 -18.43 13.36 0.49
N MET A 58 -18.29 12.81 -0.73
CA MET A 58 -18.85 13.38 -1.95
C MET A 58 -20.36 13.19 -2.07
N GLY A 59 -20.86 11.97 -1.83
CA GLY A 59 -22.27 11.65 -2.04
C GLY A 59 -23.21 12.26 -1.00
N ILE A 60 -22.73 12.49 0.22
CA ILE A 60 -23.40 13.33 1.22
C ILE A 60 -22.42 14.46 1.53
N PRO A 61 -22.55 15.65 0.91
CA PRO A 61 -21.59 16.74 1.03
C PRO A 61 -21.29 17.04 2.51
N GLN A 62 -20.20 16.48 3.01
CA GLN A 62 -19.71 16.80 4.35
C GLN A 62 -18.93 18.10 4.27
N THR A 63 -18.70 18.76 5.41
CA THR A 63 -17.98 20.04 5.47
C THR A 63 -16.57 19.97 4.85
N GLU A 64 -15.97 18.77 4.83
CA GLU A 64 -14.66 18.50 4.23
C GLU A 64 -14.66 18.33 2.71
N CYS A 65 -15.82 18.09 2.07
CA CYS A 65 -15.95 17.90 0.63
C CYS A 65 -16.89 18.91 -0.04
N GLU A 66 -17.44 19.85 0.71
CA GLU A 66 -18.36 20.88 0.22
C GLU A 66 -17.78 22.29 0.29
N ASP A 67 -18.26 23.18 -0.58
CA ASP A 67 -18.08 24.61 -0.46
C ASP A 67 -19.45 25.30 -0.54
N GLY A 68 -19.87 25.93 0.56
CA GLY A 68 -21.17 26.61 0.64
C GLY A 68 -22.39 25.70 0.43
N GLY A 69 -22.33 24.43 0.86
CA GLY A 69 -23.44 23.47 0.70
C GLY A 69 -23.46 22.76 -0.65
N THR A 70 -22.42 22.94 -1.47
CA THR A 70 -22.30 22.30 -2.79
C THR A 70 -21.02 21.48 -2.87
N TYR A 71 -21.05 20.35 -3.58
CA TYR A 71 -19.87 19.51 -3.77
C TYR A 71 -18.70 20.30 -4.37
N SER A 72 -17.50 20.09 -3.82
CA SER A 72 -16.25 20.67 -4.30
C SER A 72 -15.18 19.60 -4.54
N ALA A 73 -14.82 19.41 -5.81
CA ALA A 73 -13.81 18.43 -6.21
C ALA A 73 -12.43 18.68 -5.59
N SER A 74 -12.04 19.95 -5.44
CA SER A 74 -10.74 20.30 -4.84
C SER A 74 -10.67 19.94 -3.35
N LYS A 75 -11.76 20.17 -2.61
CA LYS A 75 -11.86 19.79 -1.19
C LYS A 75 -11.96 18.28 -1.03
N ALA A 76 -12.74 17.59 -1.85
CA ALA A 76 -12.79 16.13 -1.85
C ALA A 76 -11.42 15.49 -2.16
N ALA A 77 -10.65 16.04 -3.10
CA ALA A 77 -9.29 15.57 -3.37
C ALA A 77 -8.33 15.86 -2.20
N ALA A 78 -8.49 17.00 -1.52
CA ALA A 78 -7.73 17.30 -0.31
C ALA A 78 -8.08 16.35 0.84
N PHE A 79 -9.36 16.01 1.00
CA PHE A 79 -9.84 15.02 1.97
C PHE A 79 -9.26 13.63 1.69
N ALA A 80 -9.34 13.15 0.45
CA ALA A 80 -8.74 11.86 0.06
C ALA A 80 -7.26 11.78 0.43
N ARG A 81 -6.50 12.85 0.15
CA ARG A 81 -5.07 12.92 0.50
C ARG A 81 -4.86 12.97 2.01
N SER A 82 -5.63 13.77 2.75
CA SER A 82 -5.47 13.86 4.20
C SER A 82 -5.79 12.53 4.89
N THR A 83 -6.86 11.84 4.47
CA THR A 83 -7.21 10.49 4.93
C THR A 83 -6.11 9.50 4.62
N ALA A 84 -5.60 9.46 3.39
CA ALA A 84 -4.49 8.57 3.01
C ALA A 84 -3.21 8.86 3.83
N THR A 85 -2.87 10.14 4.06
CA THR A 85 -1.71 10.49 4.89
C THR A 85 -1.86 10.06 6.34
N GLY A 86 -3.09 10.01 6.86
CA GLY A 86 -3.40 9.42 8.18
C GLY A 86 -3.08 7.92 8.25
N TRP A 87 -3.16 7.23 7.11
CA TRP A 87 -2.74 5.83 6.94
C TRP A 87 -1.25 5.66 6.60
N PHE A 88 -0.47 6.74 6.61
CA PHE A 88 0.93 6.81 6.15
C PHE A 88 1.11 6.49 4.65
N VAL A 89 0.08 6.75 3.84
CA VAL A 89 0.14 6.62 2.38
C VAL A 89 0.09 8.02 1.76
N GLY A 90 1.16 8.41 1.08
CA GLY A 90 1.21 9.68 0.35
C GLY A 90 0.54 9.53 -1.02
N LEU A 91 -0.46 10.36 -1.31
CA LEU A 91 -1.15 10.40 -2.61
C LEU A 91 -0.83 11.72 -3.34
N ASP A 92 -0.44 11.61 -4.61
CA ASP A 92 -0.32 12.75 -5.52
C ASP A 92 -1.69 13.14 -6.10
N ASP A 93 -1.86 14.39 -6.54
CA ASP A 93 -3.13 14.82 -7.15
C ASP A 93 -3.55 13.97 -8.36
N ALA A 94 -2.59 13.51 -9.16
CA ALA A 94 -2.85 12.66 -10.32
C ALA A 94 -3.29 11.23 -9.96
N SER A 95 -3.10 10.81 -8.70
CA SER A 95 -3.45 9.46 -8.24
C SER A 95 -4.93 9.28 -7.93
N VAL A 96 -5.65 10.38 -7.70
CA VAL A 96 -7.05 10.39 -7.28
C VAL A 96 -7.93 10.88 -8.42
N THR A 97 -8.90 10.06 -8.80
CA THR A 97 -9.93 10.41 -9.76
C THR A 97 -11.28 10.43 -9.08
N LEU A 98 -12.02 11.52 -9.24
CA LEU A 98 -13.30 11.78 -8.61
C LEU A 98 -14.36 11.98 -9.69
N ASP A 99 -15.48 11.28 -9.58
CA ASP A 99 -16.64 11.45 -10.44
C ASP A 99 -17.89 11.53 -9.57
N HIS A 100 -18.54 12.69 -9.53
CA HIS A 100 -19.72 12.93 -8.70
C HIS A 100 -21.03 12.58 -9.42
N ASP A 101 -21.00 12.20 -10.71
CA ASP A 101 -22.18 11.75 -11.47
C ASP A 101 -21.90 10.43 -12.18
N ALA A 102 -21.21 9.54 -11.46
CA ALA A 102 -20.79 8.26 -11.97
C ALA A 102 -21.96 7.29 -12.09
N THR A 103 -21.82 6.36 -13.03
CA THR A 103 -22.67 5.17 -13.10
C THR A 103 -21.97 4.00 -12.42
N CYS A 104 -22.43 3.63 -11.23
CA CYS A 104 -21.92 2.49 -10.48
C CYS A 104 -22.88 1.30 -10.60
N HIS A 105 -22.37 0.14 -11.00
CA HIS A 105 -23.15 -1.10 -11.15
C HIS A 105 -24.41 -0.96 -12.04
N GLY A 106 -24.36 -0.06 -13.04
CA GLY A 106 -25.48 0.19 -13.94
C GLY A 106 -26.54 1.17 -13.41
N LEU A 107 -26.30 1.81 -12.27
CA LEU A 107 -27.15 2.87 -11.72
C LEU A 107 -26.43 4.22 -11.74
N ALA A 108 -27.12 5.27 -12.22
CA ALA A 108 -26.63 6.65 -12.21
C ALA A 108 -26.87 7.33 -10.86
N GLY A 109 -26.26 8.51 -10.65
CA GLY A 109 -26.41 9.28 -9.41
C GLY A 109 -25.52 8.78 -8.27
N PHE A 110 -24.33 8.27 -8.59
CA PHE A 110 -23.34 7.85 -7.60
C PHE A 110 -22.11 8.75 -7.66
N SER A 111 -21.48 8.92 -6.51
CA SER A 111 -20.11 9.40 -6.40
C SER A 111 -19.15 8.22 -6.47
N GLN A 112 -18.29 8.21 -7.48
CA GLN A 112 -17.20 7.25 -7.62
C GLN A 112 -15.86 7.91 -7.31
N VAL A 113 -15.05 7.19 -6.55
CA VAL A 113 -13.66 7.53 -6.28
C VAL A 113 -12.78 6.38 -6.71
N LYS A 114 -11.76 6.69 -7.51
CA LYS A 114 -10.75 5.74 -7.95
C LYS A 114 -9.37 6.27 -7.62
N ILE A 115 -8.61 5.47 -6.87
CA ILE A 115 -7.27 5.79 -6.41
C ILE A 115 -6.29 4.79 -7.02
N THR A 116 -5.24 5.30 -7.64
CA THR A 116 -4.16 4.49 -8.22
C THR A 116 -2.86 4.77 -7.48
N TYR A 117 -2.18 3.72 -7.01
CA TYR A 117 -1.00 3.88 -6.18
C TYR A 117 0.10 2.90 -6.59
N GLN A 118 1.29 3.44 -6.85
CA GLN A 118 2.47 2.63 -7.14
C GLN A 118 3.15 2.26 -5.82
N PHE A 119 2.99 1.01 -5.39
CA PHE A 119 3.64 0.50 -4.19
C PHE A 119 5.16 0.46 -4.40
N ILE A 120 5.89 1.17 -3.54
CA ILE A 120 7.35 1.17 -3.54
C ILE A 120 7.83 -0.03 -2.73
N THR A 121 8.66 -0.87 -3.35
CA THR A 121 9.23 -2.07 -2.75
C THR A 121 10.70 -2.20 -3.13
N VAL A 122 11.46 -2.87 -2.26
CA VAL A 122 12.87 -3.22 -2.50
C VAL A 122 13.04 -4.58 -3.18
N VAL A 123 11.95 -5.35 -3.34
CA VAL A 123 11.94 -6.69 -3.96
C VAL A 123 10.84 -6.81 -5.04
N PRO A 124 10.89 -5.98 -6.10
CA PRO A 124 9.82 -5.90 -7.10
C PRO A 124 9.56 -7.22 -7.82
N ASP A 125 10.60 -7.98 -8.18
CA ASP A 125 10.46 -9.25 -8.90
C ASP A 125 9.75 -10.32 -8.07
N LEU A 126 10.03 -10.35 -6.76
CA LEU A 126 9.38 -11.28 -5.83
C LEU A 126 7.89 -10.96 -5.68
N LEU A 127 7.55 -9.66 -5.53
CA LEU A 127 6.16 -9.24 -5.43
C LEU A 127 5.41 -9.38 -6.76
N MET A 128 6.03 -9.08 -7.90
CA MET A 128 5.39 -9.32 -9.21
C MET A 128 4.99 -10.78 -9.38
N SER A 129 5.84 -11.72 -8.97
CA SER A 129 5.56 -13.16 -9.03
C SER A 129 4.43 -13.59 -8.08
N LEU A 130 4.35 -13.00 -6.89
CA LEU A 130 3.40 -13.42 -5.84
C LEU A 130 2.05 -12.68 -5.87
N SER A 131 2.05 -11.36 -6.09
CA SER A 131 0.86 -10.49 -5.99
C SER A 131 0.38 -9.93 -7.32
N GLY A 132 1.01 -10.31 -8.45
CA GLY A 132 0.59 -9.88 -9.79
C GLY A 132 0.95 -8.44 -10.14
N GLY A 133 1.77 -7.77 -9.31
CA GLY A 133 2.25 -6.41 -9.56
C GLY A 133 2.32 -5.55 -8.30
N THR A 134 2.82 -4.34 -8.49
CA THR A 134 2.96 -3.30 -7.46
C THR A 134 2.03 -2.10 -7.69
N ASN A 135 1.24 -2.13 -8.77
CA ASN A 135 0.20 -1.14 -9.03
C ASN A 135 -1.08 -1.53 -8.28
N LEU A 136 -1.39 -0.77 -7.25
CA LEU A 136 -2.59 -0.93 -6.45
C LEU A 136 -3.67 0.02 -6.97
N THR A 137 -4.88 -0.49 -7.09
CA THR A 137 -6.05 0.30 -7.50
C THR A 137 -7.17 0.07 -6.51
N ALA A 138 -7.74 1.14 -5.98
CA ALA A 138 -8.89 1.09 -5.09
C ALA A 138 -10.02 1.94 -5.66
N ASP A 139 -11.17 1.30 -5.83
CA ASP A 139 -12.39 1.93 -6.34
C ASP A 139 -13.49 1.82 -5.30
N ALA A 140 -14.25 2.90 -5.11
CA ALA A 140 -15.43 2.92 -4.25
C ALA A 140 -16.54 3.76 -4.87
N CYS A 141 -17.78 3.37 -4.60
CA CYS A 141 -18.98 4.07 -5.03
C CYS A 141 -19.88 4.35 -3.84
N TYR A 142 -20.55 5.50 -3.84
CA TYR A 142 -21.53 5.89 -2.83
C TYR A 142 -22.69 6.65 -3.49
N THR A 143 -23.90 6.51 -2.96
CA THR A 143 -25.10 7.17 -3.51
C THR A 143 -25.08 8.67 -3.27
N ASN A 144 -25.45 9.48 -4.27
CA ASN A 144 -25.65 10.91 -4.07
C ASN A 144 -27.00 11.18 -3.38
N HIS A 145 -27.01 12.13 -2.45
CA HIS A 145 -28.20 12.58 -1.72
C HIS A 145 -28.48 14.05 -1.95
#